data_AF-A0A7X8VIT4-F1
#
_entry.id   AF-A0A7X8VIT4-F1
#
_cell.length_a   1.000
_cell.length_b   1.000
_cell.length_c   1.000
_cell.angle_alpha   90.00
_cell.angle_beta   90.00
_cell.angle_gamma   90.00
#
_symmetry.space_group_name_H-M   'P 1'
#
loop_
_entity.id
_entity.type
_entity.pdbx_description
1 polymer ?
#
loop_
_entity_poly.entity_id
_entity_poly.type
_entity_poly.pdbx_seq_one_letter_code
_entity_poly.pdbx_strand_id
1 'polypeptide(L)'
;IPACLTTLRDEYDYNETDICEALLTIAAVGYIVMLAGSVSGAEAGCQAEVGTASAMAAAGIAYLRGGDPDTLLQAASFAFGNILGMVCDPIRGLVESPCQQRNVIGAANAMVSADLAMAGIRSPVTFDGMVATMLSVGRRMPVDLRETGRGGMAHTAILECAQCVGGQFC
;
A
#
# COMPACT_ATOMS: atom_id res chain seq x y z
N ILE A 1 -6.00 2.53 -3.90
CA ILE A 1 -6.93 3.67 -3.65
C ILE A 1 -8.14 3.66 -4.58
N PRO A 2 -8.02 3.88 -5.92
CA PRO A 2 -9.20 4.01 -6.79
C PRO A 2 -10.10 2.77 -6.72
N ALA A 3 -9.52 1.57 -6.85
CA ALA A 3 -10.25 0.31 -6.71
C ALA A 3 -11.08 0.23 -5.42
N CYS A 4 -10.53 0.65 -4.28
CA CYS A 4 -11.25 0.64 -3.01
C CYS A 4 -12.44 1.62 -3.00
N LEU A 5 -12.22 2.87 -3.42
CA LEU A 5 -13.24 3.92 -3.34
C LEU A 5 -14.35 3.74 -4.37
N THR A 6 -14.01 3.36 -5.61
CA THR A 6 -15.04 3.12 -6.63
C THR A 6 -15.88 1.91 -6.28
N THR A 7 -15.26 0.82 -5.81
CA THR A 7 -16.03 -0.36 -5.34
C THR A 7 -16.93 0.00 -4.17
N LEU A 8 -16.45 0.74 -3.17
CA LEU A 8 -17.30 1.13 -2.04
C LEU A 8 -18.43 2.07 -2.44
N ARG A 9 -18.15 3.03 -3.33
CA ARG A 9 -19.17 3.93 -3.87
C ARG A 9 -20.28 3.14 -4.55
N ASP A 10 -19.90 2.20 -5.43
CA ASP A 10 -20.86 1.47 -6.26
C ASP A 10 -21.63 0.41 -5.43
N GLU A 11 -21.00 -0.20 -4.41
CA GLU A 11 -21.64 -1.23 -3.57
C GLU A 11 -22.49 -0.68 -2.41
N TYR A 12 -22.18 0.52 -1.92
CA TYR A 12 -22.85 1.12 -0.74
C TYR A 12 -23.54 2.45 -1.02
N ASP A 13 -23.64 2.86 -2.29
CA ASP A 13 -24.28 4.11 -2.73
C ASP A 13 -23.76 5.38 -2.02
N TYR A 14 -22.45 5.42 -1.69
CA TYR A 14 -21.85 6.65 -1.18
C TYR A 14 -21.92 7.76 -2.23
N ASN A 15 -22.26 8.97 -1.79
CA ASN A 15 -22.37 10.11 -2.70
C ASN A 15 -20.97 10.71 -2.99
N GLU A 16 -20.89 11.62 -3.96
CA GLU A 16 -19.61 12.25 -4.34
C GLU A 16 -18.94 13.01 -3.19
N THR A 17 -19.73 13.62 -2.30
CA THR A 17 -19.22 14.34 -1.12
C THR A 17 -18.53 13.37 -0.17
N ASP A 18 -19.16 12.24 0.15
CA ASP A 18 -18.58 11.21 1.03
C ASP A 18 -17.23 10.72 0.47
N ILE A 19 -17.16 10.49 -0.84
CA ILE A 19 -15.92 10.06 -1.52
C ILE A 19 -14.87 11.17 -1.50
N CYS A 20 -15.25 12.43 -1.67
CA CYS A 20 -14.33 13.56 -1.55
C CYS A 20 -13.76 13.69 -0.14
N GLU A 21 -14.58 13.54 0.90
CA GLU A 21 -14.11 13.60 2.29
C GLU A 21 -13.22 12.40 2.65
N ALA A 22 -13.52 11.21 2.12
CA ALA A 22 -12.64 10.06 2.22
C ALA A 22 -11.28 10.29 1.55
N LEU A 23 -11.26 10.96 0.38
CA LEU A 23 -10.02 11.36 -0.29
C LEU A 23 -9.21 12.37 0.53
N LEU A 24 -9.86 13.30 1.23
CA LEU A 24 -9.17 14.21 2.15
C LEU A 24 -8.54 13.44 3.32
N THR A 25 -9.24 12.45 3.88
CA THR A 25 -8.70 11.55 4.91
C THR A 25 -7.48 10.78 4.41
N ILE A 26 -7.59 10.18 3.22
CA ILE A 26 -6.49 9.48 2.52
C ILE A 26 -5.28 10.40 2.35
N ALA A 27 -5.51 11.64 1.89
CA ALA A 27 -4.46 12.62 1.69
C ALA A 27 -3.79 13.04 3.00
N ALA A 28 -4.55 13.22 4.09
CA ALA A 28 -4.01 13.55 5.39
C ALA A 28 -3.09 12.45 5.94
N VAL A 29 -3.50 11.18 5.82
CA VAL A 29 -2.65 10.04 6.20
C VAL A 29 -1.38 10.00 5.35
N GLY A 30 -1.50 10.17 4.03
CA GLY A 30 -0.35 10.21 3.13
C GLY A 30 0.62 11.34 3.48
N TYR A 31 0.10 12.52 3.83
CA TYR A 31 0.91 13.67 4.24
C TYR A 31 1.73 13.38 5.50
N ILE A 32 1.14 12.71 6.51
CA ILE A 32 1.86 12.29 7.72
C ILE A 32 3.00 11.32 7.36
N VAL A 33 2.73 10.33 6.50
CA VAL A 33 3.75 9.37 6.06
C VAL A 33 4.89 10.08 5.30
N MET A 34 4.58 11.08 4.47
CA MET A 34 5.60 11.86 3.76
C MET A 34 6.50 12.68 4.71
N LEU A 35 5.96 13.18 5.83
CA LEU A 35 6.73 13.97 6.79
C LEU A 35 7.67 13.13 7.65
N ALA A 36 7.23 11.93 8.06
CA ALA A 36 7.93 11.12 9.07
C ALA A 36 8.53 9.81 8.52
N GLY A 37 8.18 9.44 7.29
CA GLY A 37 8.53 8.17 6.65
C GLY A 37 9.24 8.36 5.31
N SER A 38 8.83 7.56 4.34
CA SER A 38 9.19 7.70 2.93
C SER A 38 8.03 7.16 2.09
N VAL A 39 7.91 7.67 0.87
CA VAL A 39 6.96 7.17 -0.14
C VAL A 39 7.67 6.63 -1.39
N SER A 40 8.98 6.41 -1.30
CA SER A 40 9.82 5.99 -2.42
C SER A 40 10.27 4.54 -2.29
N GLY A 41 10.03 3.76 -3.35
CA GLY A 41 10.51 2.37 -3.47
C GLY A 41 12.04 2.29 -3.39
N ALA A 42 12.73 3.23 -4.03
CA ALA A 42 14.18 3.37 -3.98
C ALA A 42 14.76 3.66 -2.58
N GLU A 43 14.01 4.33 -1.70
CA GLU A 43 14.49 4.64 -0.36
C GLU A 43 14.21 3.52 0.65
N ALA A 44 12.99 2.96 0.61
CA ALA A 44 12.46 2.11 1.66
C ALA A 44 11.72 0.86 1.17
N GLY A 45 11.83 0.51 -0.12
CA GLY A 45 11.15 -0.64 -0.72
C GLY A 45 9.66 -0.38 -0.99
N CYS A 46 8.97 -1.36 -1.57
CA CYS A 46 7.60 -1.19 -2.04
C CYS A 46 6.59 -1.07 -0.89
N GLN A 47 7.00 -1.38 0.34
CA GLN A 47 6.26 -1.00 1.56
C GLN A 47 6.03 0.52 1.66
N ALA A 48 6.92 1.34 1.12
CA ALA A 48 6.80 2.80 1.11
C ALA A 48 5.83 3.29 0.02
N GLU A 49 5.60 2.50 -1.03
CA GLU A 49 4.71 2.87 -2.14
C GLU A 49 3.34 2.20 -1.97
N VAL A 50 3.27 0.89 -2.20
CA VAL A 50 2.05 0.10 -2.12
C VAL A 50 1.58 -0.03 -0.68
N GLY A 51 2.51 -0.20 0.27
CA GLY A 51 2.15 -0.25 1.69
C GLY A 51 1.52 1.06 2.16
N THR A 52 2.11 2.20 1.80
CA THR A 52 1.53 3.53 2.07
C THR A 52 0.17 3.71 1.39
N ALA A 53 0.04 3.36 0.11
CA ALA A 53 -1.24 3.46 -0.59
C ALA A 53 -2.32 2.55 0.02
N SER A 54 -1.94 1.38 0.54
CA SER A 54 -2.83 0.47 1.27
C SER A 54 -3.26 1.06 2.62
N ALA A 55 -2.33 1.63 3.38
CA ALA A 55 -2.62 2.27 4.66
C ALA A 55 -3.50 3.53 4.52
N MET A 56 -3.20 4.36 3.52
CA MET A 56 -4.06 5.50 3.16
C MET A 56 -5.46 5.04 2.81
N ALA A 57 -5.59 4.04 1.94
CA ALA A 57 -6.89 3.48 1.56
C ALA A 57 -7.64 2.89 2.77
N ALA A 58 -6.96 2.17 3.67
CA ALA A 58 -7.57 1.58 4.86
C ALA A 58 -8.22 2.66 5.75
N ALA A 59 -7.55 3.79 5.95
CA ALA A 59 -8.11 4.93 6.67
C ALA A 59 -9.32 5.54 5.94
N GLY A 60 -9.24 5.72 4.62
CA GLY A 60 -10.38 6.21 3.83
C GLY A 60 -11.60 5.27 3.88
N ILE A 61 -11.36 3.96 3.88
CA ILE A 61 -12.43 2.96 4.02
C ILE A 61 -13.04 3.03 5.42
N ALA A 62 -12.22 3.08 6.47
CA ALA A 62 -12.70 3.23 7.85
C ALA A 62 -13.52 4.52 8.04
N TYR A 63 -13.09 5.61 7.40
CA TYR A 63 -13.83 6.87 7.37
C TYR A 63 -15.23 6.71 6.76
N LEU A 64 -15.33 6.14 5.55
CA LEU A 64 -16.62 5.89 4.90
C LEU A 64 -17.54 5.02 5.76
N ARG A 65 -16.97 4.11 6.55
CA ARG A 65 -17.70 3.24 7.50
C ARG A 65 -18.08 3.95 8.82
N GLY A 66 -17.80 5.24 8.97
CA GLY A 66 -18.14 6.02 10.17
C GLY A 66 -17.17 5.86 11.33
N GLY A 67 -15.94 5.40 11.07
CA GLY A 67 -14.89 5.30 12.08
C GLY A 67 -14.42 6.68 12.59
N ASP A 68 -13.99 6.72 13.85
CA ASP A 68 -13.37 7.91 14.44
C ASP A 68 -11.86 7.99 14.08
N PRO A 69 -11.19 9.14 14.30
CA PRO A 69 -9.79 9.30 13.91
C PRO A 69 -8.84 8.23 14.47
N ASP A 70 -9.11 7.72 15.68
CA ASP A 70 -8.33 6.64 16.26
C ASP A 70 -8.52 5.33 15.47
N THR A 71 -9.76 4.96 15.13
CA THR A 71 -10.07 3.79 14.30
C THR A 71 -9.43 3.88 12.91
N LEU A 72 -9.44 5.06 12.28
CA LEU A 72 -8.78 5.31 11.01
C LEU A 72 -7.27 5.02 11.07
N LEU A 73 -6.61 5.51 12.13
CA LEU A 73 -5.18 5.29 12.34
C LEU A 73 -4.86 3.84 12.74
N GLN A 74 -5.77 3.14 13.43
CA GLN A 74 -5.66 1.69 13.66
C GLN A 74 -5.71 0.92 12.34
N ALA A 75 -6.66 1.24 11.46
CA ALA A 75 -6.78 0.62 10.14
C ALA A 75 -5.51 0.82 9.31
N ALA A 76 -4.98 2.05 9.29
CA ALA A 76 -3.73 2.35 8.59
C ALA A 76 -2.52 1.61 9.20
N SER A 77 -2.46 1.49 10.54
CA SER A 77 -1.40 0.76 11.25
C SER A 77 -1.43 -0.73 10.91
N PHE A 78 -2.60 -1.38 10.89
CA PHE A 78 -2.73 -2.78 10.45
C PHE A 78 -2.27 -2.97 9.00
N ALA A 79 -2.69 -2.07 8.11
CA ALA A 79 -2.33 -2.17 6.70
C ALA A 79 -0.81 -2.11 6.48
N PHE A 80 -0.11 -1.22 7.17
CA PHE A 80 1.36 -1.20 7.16
C PHE A 80 1.96 -2.46 7.77
N GLY A 81 1.46 -2.90 8.93
CA GLY A 81 1.97 -4.09 9.62
C GLY A 81 1.94 -5.34 8.75
N ASN A 82 0.90 -5.51 7.93
CA ASN A 82 0.73 -6.65 7.03
C ASN A 82 1.68 -6.65 5.82
N ILE A 83 2.27 -5.51 5.46
CA ILE A 83 3.12 -5.34 4.25
C ILE A 83 4.56 -4.91 4.62
N LEU A 84 4.88 -4.86 5.91
CA LEU A 84 6.19 -4.45 6.40
C LEU A 84 7.31 -5.36 5.85
N GLY A 85 8.37 -4.75 5.35
CA GLY A 85 9.52 -5.43 4.74
C GLY A 85 9.39 -5.73 3.25
N MET A 86 8.31 -5.30 2.58
CA MET A 86 8.13 -5.54 1.14
C MET A 86 9.21 -4.83 0.29
N VAL A 87 10.05 -5.62 -0.38
CA VAL A 87 11.12 -5.15 -1.28
C VAL A 87 10.57 -4.53 -2.56
N CYS A 88 11.34 -3.68 -3.24
CA CYS A 88 11.00 -3.19 -4.58
C CYS A 88 12.09 -3.65 -5.56
N ASP A 89 11.83 -4.64 -6.41
CA ASP A 89 12.75 -4.97 -7.50
C ASP A 89 12.01 -5.80 -8.56
N PRO A 90 11.19 -5.16 -9.40
CA PRO A 90 10.26 -5.87 -10.28
C PRO A 90 10.97 -6.52 -11.47
N ILE A 91 10.27 -7.44 -12.15
CA ILE A 91 10.79 -8.18 -13.30
C ILE A 91 11.29 -7.20 -14.36
N ARG A 92 12.55 -7.36 -14.78
CA ARG A 92 13.23 -6.48 -15.75
C ARG A 92 13.19 -4.99 -15.40
N GLY A 93 12.96 -4.63 -14.13
CA GLY A 93 12.80 -3.25 -13.69
C GLY A 93 11.49 -2.58 -14.16
N LEU A 94 10.51 -3.34 -14.64
CA LEU A 94 9.26 -2.81 -15.20
C LEU A 94 8.19 -2.65 -14.13
N VAL A 95 7.35 -1.60 -14.25
CA VAL A 95 6.21 -1.36 -13.35
C VAL A 95 5.00 -2.22 -13.75
N GLU A 96 5.23 -3.53 -13.83
CA GLU A 96 4.24 -4.50 -14.32
C GLU A 96 4.11 -5.65 -13.34
N SER A 97 5.04 -6.60 -13.36
CA SER A 97 5.06 -7.73 -12.42
C SER A 97 6.24 -7.60 -11.44
N PRO A 98 6.02 -7.65 -10.12
CA PRO A 98 4.76 -7.92 -9.42
C PRO A 98 3.90 -6.67 -9.10
N CYS A 99 4.20 -5.50 -9.67
CA CYS A 99 3.60 -4.22 -9.27
C CYS A 99 2.06 -4.19 -9.36
N GLN A 100 1.49 -4.79 -10.40
CA GLN A 100 0.03 -4.91 -10.55
C GLN A 100 -0.57 -5.82 -9.47
N GLN A 101 0.05 -6.99 -9.23
CA GLN A 101 -0.41 -7.92 -8.19
C GLN A 101 -0.28 -7.32 -6.78
N ARG A 102 0.75 -6.49 -6.56
CA ARG A 102 0.91 -5.74 -5.30
C ARG A 102 -0.19 -4.73 -5.09
N ASN A 103 -0.69 -4.06 -6.14
CA ASN A 103 -1.86 -3.19 -6.02
C ASN A 103 -3.13 -3.99 -5.66
N VAL A 104 -3.30 -5.20 -6.22
CA VAL A 104 -4.42 -6.10 -5.85
C VAL A 104 -4.35 -6.48 -4.37
N ILE A 105 -3.19 -6.96 -3.91
CA ILE A 105 -2.98 -7.32 -2.50
C ILE A 105 -3.12 -6.08 -1.60
N GLY A 106 -2.63 -4.91 -2.03
CA GLY A 106 -2.74 -3.67 -1.28
C GLY A 106 -4.19 -3.21 -1.11
N ALA A 107 -5.03 -3.37 -2.13
CA ALA A 107 -6.46 -3.08 -2.05
C ALA A 107 -7.19 -4.05 -1.10
N ALA A 108 -6.92 -5.35 -1.22
CA ALA A 108 -7.49 -6.36 -0.32
C ALA A 108 -7.05 -6.13 1.13
N ASN A 109 -5.77 -5.85 1.35
CA ASN A 109 -5.21 -5.52 2.65
C ASN A 109 -5.86 -4.29 3.28
N ALA A 110 -6.17 -3.26 2.49
CA ALA A 110 -6.83 -2.07 2.98
C ALA A 110 -8.25 -2.37 3.49
N MET A 111 -9.02 -3.18 2.76
CA MET A 111 -10.37 -3.60 3.15
C MET A 111 -10.36 -4.37 4.47
N VAL A 112 -9.54 -5.43 4.55
CA VAL A 112 -9.48 -6.26 5.78
C VAL A 112 -8.92 -5.48 6.97
N SER A 113 -7.98 -4.56 6.75
CA SER A 113 -7.42 -3.73 7.82
C SER A 113 -8.44 -2.74 8.39
N ALA A 114 -9.29 -2.17 7.51
CA ALA A 114 -10.42 -1.36 7.95
C ALA A 114 -11.43 -2.21 8.74
N ASP A 115 -11.79 -3.40 8.24
CA ASP A 115 -12.73 -4.30 8.93
C ASP A 115 -12.23 -4.69 10.33
N LEU A 116 -10.93 -4.99 10.48
CA LEU A 116 -10.31 -5.28 11.79
C LEU A 116 -10.47 -4.10 12.75
N ALA A 117 -10.13 -2.88 12.30
CA ALA A 117 -10.24 -1.68 13.13
C ALA A 117 -11.70 -1.37 13.51
N MET A 118 -12.63 -1.46 12.55
CA MET A 118 -14.06 -1.25 12.77
C MET A 118 -14.67 -2.30 13.71
N ALA A 119 -14.12 -3.52 13.74
CA ALA A 119 -14.49 -4.56 14.70
C ALA A 119 -13.96 -4.31 16.13
N GLY A 120 -13.24 -3.19 16.36
CA GLY A 120 -12.66 -2.84 17.65
C GLY A 120 -11.35 -3.57 17.96
N ILE A 121 -10.75 -4.26 16.98
CA ILE A 121 -9.43 -4.88 17.15
C ILE A 121 -8.39 -3.75 17.10
N ARG A 122 -7.43 -3.80 18.03
CA ARG A 122 -6.43 -2.74 18.23
C ARG A 122 -5.04 -3.25 17.91
N SER A 123 -4.31 -2.51 17.09
CA SER A 123 -2.87 -2.67 16.94
C SER A 123 -2.19 -2.18 18.23
N PRO A 124 -1.27 -2.96 18.82
CA PRO A 124 -0.47 -2.49 19.95
C PRO A 124 0.57 -1.44 19.52
N VAL A 125 0.77 -1.24 18.21
CA VAL A 125 1.69 -0.26 17.64
C VAL A 125 0.89 0.96 17.16
N THR A 126 1.24 2.15 17.66
CA THR A 126 0.65 3.41 17.19
C THR A 126 0.96 3.62 15.71
N PHE A 127 0.14 4.41 15.02
CA PHE A 127 0.37 4.73 13.61
C PHE A 127 1.76 5.37 13.38
N ASP A 128 2.14 6.37 14.18
CA ASP A 128 3.46 7.00 14.10
C ASP A 128 4.60 6.00 14.33
N GLY A 129 4.43 5.11 15.31
CA GLY A 129 5.37 4.03 15.57
C GLY A 129 5.51 3.08 14.39
N MET A 130 4.40 2.78 13.71
CA MET A 130 4.39 1.96 12.50
C MET A 130 5.07 2.65 11.32
N VAL A 131 4.83 3.95 11.10
CA VAL A 131 5.51 4.74 10.05
C VAL A 131 7.02 4.79 10.30
N ALA A 132 7.44 5.06 11.53
CA ALA A 132 8.85 5.07 11.92
C ALA A 132 9.48 3.67 11.74
N THR A 133 8.73 2.61 12.07
CA THR A 133 9.17 1.22 11.88
C THR A 133 9.33 0.90 10.40
N MET A 134 8.37 1.28 9.54
CA MET A 134 8.45 1.11 8.09
C MET A 134 9.71 1.79 7.53
N LEU A 135 9.98 3.04 7.89
CA LEU A 135 11.19 3.74 7.46
C LEU A 135 12.47 3.06 7.97
N SER A 136 12.49 2.64 9.24
CA SER A 136 13.63 1.94 9.84
C SER A 136 13.94 0.62 9.12
N VAL A 137 12.91 -0.18 8.84
CA VAL A 137 13.02 -1.41 8.05
C VAL A 137 13.55 -1.10 6.65
N GLY A 138 13.01 -0.08 5.99
CA GLY A 138 13.43 0.35 4.66
C GLY A 138 14.89 0.76 4.59
N ARG A 139 15.37 1.54 5.56
CA ARG A 139 16.79 1.97 5.64
C ARG A 139 17.75 0.80 5.87
N ARG A 140 17.30 -0.26 6.54
CA ARG A 140 18.09 -1.48 6.78
C ARG A 140 18.00 -2.48 5.63
N MET A 141 17.09 -2.25 4.67
CA MET A 141 16.98 -3.07 3.48
C MET A 141 18.26 -2.94 2.63
N PRO A 142 18.83 -4.06 2.15
CA PRO A 142 19.93 -4.03 1.18
C PRO A 142 19.59 -3.13 -0.01
N VAL A 143 20.56 -2.36 -0.49
CA VAL A 143 20.37 -1.45 -1.66
C VAL A 143 19.91 -2.23 -2.90
N ASP A 144 20.41 -3.45 -3.09
CA ASP A 144 20.02 -4.31 -4.21
C ASP A 144 18.52 -4.73 -4.17
N LEU A 145 17.82 -4.52 -3.05
CA LEU A 145 16.39 -4.82 -2.89
C LEU A 145 15.49 -3.57 -2.92
N ARG A 146 16.06 -2.40 -3.24
CA ARG A 146 15.41 -1.07 -3.25
C ARG A 146 15.45 -0.40 -4.63
N GLU A 147 14.62 -0.90 -5.52
CA GLU A 147 14.33 -0.37 -6.86
C GLU A 147 15.58 -0.14 -7.72
N THR A 148 16.57 -1.03 -7.60
CA THR A 148 17.84 -0.91 -8.33
C THR A 148 17.96 -1.84 -9.53
N GLY A 149 17.07 -2.81 -9.69
CA GLY A 149 17.14 -3.81 -10.75
C GLY A 149 18.14 -4.94 -10.48
N ARG A 150 18.70 -5.05 -9.27
CA ARG A 150 19.93 -5.83 -9.01
C ARG A 150 19.76 -7.07 -8.14
N GLY A 151 18.63 -7.26 -7.47
CA GLY A 151 18.52 -8.21 -6.36
C GLY A 151 17.31 -9.13 -6.40
N GLY A 152 16.11 -8.56 -6.33
CA GLY A 152 14.85 -9.30 -6.28
C GLY A 152 14.47 -9.95 -7.62
N MET A 153 13.36 -9.52 -8.22
CA MET A 153 12.80 -10.21 -9.39
C MET A 153 13.41 -9.76 -10.72
N ALA A 154 14.21 -8.68 -10.74
CA ALA A 154 14.68 -8.05 -11.97
C ALA A 154 15.42 -8.99 -12.91
N HIS A 155 16.22 -9.91 -12.37
CA HIS A 155 16.99 -10.90 -13.11
C HIS A 155 16.47 -12.34 -12.96
N THR A 156 15.28 -12.51 -12.37
CA THR A 156 14.68 -13.84 -12.24
C THR A 156 14.31 -14.39 -13.61
N ALA A 157 14.61 -15.67 -13.84
CA ALA A 157 14.22 -16.35 -15.08
C ALA A 157 12.69 -16.33 -15.21
N ILE A 158 12.21 -15.84 -16.35
CA ILE A 158 10.78 -15.82 -16.67
C ILE A 158 10.44 -16.98 -17.60
N LEU A 159 9.22 -17.50 -17.46
CA LEU A 159 8.67 -18.40 -18.47
C LEU A 159 8.52 -17.61 -19.77
N GLU A 160 9.00 -18.18 -20.88
CA GLU A 160 8.71 -17.61 -22.20
C GLU A 160 7.20 -17.71 -22.44
N CYS A 161 6.52 -16.58 -22.41
CA CYS A 161 5.14 -16.51 -22.86
C CYS A 161 5.14 -16.76 -24.37
N ALA A 162 4.34 -17.72 -24.84
CA ALA A 162 4.18 -18.01 -26.27
C ALA A 162 3.70 -16.78 -27.09
N GLN A 163 3.17 -15.74 -26.44
CA GLN A 163 2.76 -14.48 -27.04
C GLN A 163 3.88 -13.41 -27.05
N CYS A 164 4.95 -13.58 -26.27
CA CYS A 164 6.06 -12.63 -26.16
C CYS A 164 7.24 -12.95 -27.10
N VAL A 165 6.95 -13.47 -28.31
CA VAL A 165 7.98 -13.77 -29.31
C VAL A 165 8.53 -12.45 -29.86
N GLY A 166 9.85 -12.26 -29.81
CA GLY A 166 10.52 -11.07 -30.37
C GLY A 166 10.63 -9.87 -29.42
N GLY A 167 10.41 -10.05 -28.11
CA GLY A 167 10.63 -8.99 -27.12
C GLY A 167 9.55 -7.92 -27.05
N GLN A 168 8.39 -8.14 -27.68
CA GLN A 168 7.20 -7.30 -27.51
C GLN A 168 6.30 -7.85 -26.40
N PHE A 169 5.71 -6.93 -25.66
CA PHE A 169 4.92 -7.14 -24.44
C PHE A 169 3.52 -7.70 -24.74
N CYS A 170 2.93 -8.44 -23.79
CA CYS A 170 1.54 -8.87 -23.80
C CYS A 170 0.65 -7.84 -23.10
#